data_AF-A0A1L5P5C1-F1
#
_entry.id   AF-A0A1L5P5C1-F1
#
_cell.length_a   1.000
_cell.length_b   1.000
_cell.length_c   1.000
_cell.angle_alpha   90.00
_cell.angle_beta   90.00
_cell.angle_gamma   90.00
#
_symmetry.space_group_name_H-M   'P 1'
#
loop_
_entity.id
_entity.type
_entity.pdbx_description
1 polymer ?
#
loop_
_entity_poly.entity_id
_entity_poly.type
_entity_poly.pdbx_seq_one_letter_code
_entity_poly.pdbx_strand_id
1 'polypeptide(L)'
;MNNFLAKTLASINALIAIVIVAFSTLSGATAASAQGEPGMVVIGAIFGAIAGIVVAALVCGTIAFLTLIERHLSTIAAAARQ
;
A
#
# COMPACT_ATOMS: atom_id res chain seq x y z
N MET A 1 -3.31 0.05 26.51
CA MET A 1 -3.37 0.43 25.07
C MET A 1 -3.53 -0.83 24.25
N ASN A 2 -4.53 -0.91 23.39
CA ASN A 2 -4.91 -2.15 22.72
C ASN A 2 -3.84 -2.55 21.69
N ASN A 3 -2.86 -3.37 22.12
CA ASN A 3 -1.76 -3.88 21.30
C ASN A 3 -2.27 -4.62 20.05
N PHE A 4 -3.50 -5.13 20.12
CA PHE A 4 -4.18 -5.81 19.02
C PHE A 4 -4.43 -4.88 17.83
N LEU A 5 -4.97 -3.68 18.05
CA LEU A 5 -5.26 -2.73 16.96
C LEU A 5 -3.98 -2.30 16.22
N ALA A 6 -2.93 -2.00 16.99
CA ALA A 6 -1.64 -1.60 16.41
C ALA A 6 -1.01 -2.73 15.57
N LYS A 7 -1.13 -3.98 16.04
CA LYS A 7 -0.54 -5.14 15.37
C LYS A 7 -1.33 -5.55 14.12
N THR A 8 -2.66 -5.46 14.17
CA THR A 8 -3.54 -5.72 13.03
C THR A 8 -3.37 -4.66 11.93
N LEU A 9 -3.28 -3.37 12.28
CA LEU A 9 -3.02 -2.32 11.29
C LEU A 9 -1.66 -2.50 10.60
N ALA A 10 -0.62 -2.80 11.37
CA ALA A 10 0.71 -3.02 10.82
C ALA A 10 0.73 -4.24 9.88
N SER A 11 0.05 -5.33 10.23
CA SER A 11 0.00 -6.51 9.36
C SER A 11 -0.82 -6.26 8.09
N ILE A 12 -1.97 -5.58 8.19
CA ILE A 12 -2.80 -5.26 7.03
C ILE A 12 -2.06 -4.30 6.09
N ASN A 13 -1.38 -3.29 6.63
CA ASN A 13 -0.60 -2.34 5.82
C ASN A 13 0.52 -3.04 5.06
N ALA A 14 1.25 -3.94 5.71
CA ALA A 14 2.29 -4.74 5.06
C ALA A 14 1.70 -5.67 3.99
N LEU A 15 0.56 -6.30 4.26
CA LEU A 15 -0.13 -7.17 3.30
C LEU A 15 -0.55 -6.38 2.05
N ILE A 16 -1.16 -5.21 2.22
CA ILE A 16 -1.60 -4.35 1.11
C ILE A 16 -0.40 -3.91 0.28
N ALA A 17 0.70 -3.50 0.91
CA ALA A 17 1.92 -3.11 0.20
C ALA A 17 2.46 -4.25 -0.68
N ILE A 18 2.52 -5.48 -0.13
CA ILE A 18 2.99 -6.66 -0.87
C ILE A 18 2.08 -6.93 -2.08
N VAL A 19 0.76 -6.86 -1.89
CA VAL A 19 -0.21 -7.09 -2.98
C VAL A 19 -0.06 -6.05 -4.09
N ILE A 20 0.06 -4.76 -3.74
CA ILE A 20 0.23 -3.68 -4.73
C ILE A 20 1.51 -3.88 -5.53
N VAL A 21 2.64 -4.13 -4.85
CA VAL A 21 3.94 -4.31 -5.52
C VAL A 21 3.92 -5.54 -6.42
N ALA A 22 3.39 -6.66 -5.93
CA ALA A 22 3.28 -7.89 -6.72
C ALA A 22 2.41 -7.68 -7.96
N PHE A 23 1.25 -7.04 -7.83
CA PHE A 23 0.34 -6.80 -8.92
C PHE A 23 0.92 -5.81 -9.95
N SER A 24 1.58 -4.75 -9.49
CA SER A 24 2.19 -3.75 -10.37
C SER A 24 3.42 -4.29 -11.11
N THR A 25 4.25 -5.09 -10.43
CA THR A 25 5.39 -5.80 -11.05
C THR A 25 4.91 -6.79 -12.11
N LEU A 26 3.89 -7.60 -11.77
CA LEU A 26 3.31 -8.55 -12.72
C LEU A 26 2.67 -7.84 -13.92
N SER A 27 1.91 -6.76 -13.67
CA SER A 27 1.28 -5.97 -14.73
C SER A 27 2.33 -5.30 -15.65
N GLY A 28 3.44 -4.82 -15.09
CA GLY A 28 4.55 -4.26 -15.87
C GLY A 28 5.24 -5.32 -16.74
N ALA A 29 5.44 -6.52 -16.19
CA ALA A 29 5.99 -7.65 -16.93
C ALA A 29 5.06 -8.11 -18.07
N THR A 30 3.75 -8.22 -17.82
CA THR A 30 2.78 -8.64 -18.83
C THR A 30 2.59 -7.60 -19.93
N ALA A 31 2.50 -6.31 -19.57
CA ALA A 31 2.40 -5.22 -20.54
C ALA A 31 3.61 -5.15 -21.47
N ALA A 32 4.82 -5.40 -20.95
CA ALA A 32 6.01 -5.45 -21.77
C ALA A 32 6.15 -6.75 -22.58
N SER A 33 5.64 -7.88 -22.07
CA SER A 33 5.60 -9.14 -22.82
C SER A 33 4.71 -9.08 -24.06
N ALA A 34 3.67 -8.23 -24.04
CA ALA A 34 2.80 -8.00 -25.20
C ALA A 34 3.53 -7.31 -26.37
N GLN A 35 4.70 -6.72 -26.13
CA GLN A 35 5.52 -6.09 -27.16
C GLN A 35 6.48 -7.06 -27.87
N GLY A 36 6.52 -8.34 -27.47
CA GLY A 36 7.22 -9.41 -28.20
C GLY A 36 8.74 -9.45 -28.06
N GLU A 37 9.36 -8.48 -27.38
CA GLU A 37 10.81 -8.46 -27.14
C GLU A 37 11.15 -9.05 -25.76
N PRO A 38 11.96 -10.13 -25.68
CA PRO A 38 12.24 -10.82 -24.43
C PRO A 38 12.99 -9.95 -23.40
N GLY A 39 13.79 -8.98 -23.85
CA GLY A 39 14.45 -8.01 -22.97
C GLY A 39 13.49 -6.98 -22.36
N MET A 40 12.37 -6.72 -23.03
CA MET A 40 11.38 -5.72 -22.59
C MET A 40 10.65 -6.18 -21.34
N VAL A 41 10.44 -7.48 -21.16
CA VAL A 41 9.75 -8.06 -19.98
C VAL A 41 10.45 -7.68 -18.68
N VAL A 42 11.78 -7.78 -18.64
CA VAL A 42 12.58 -7.42 -17.46
C VAL A 42 12.50 -5.93 -17.18
N ILE A 43 12.60 -5.10 -18.23
CA ILE A 43 12.51 -3.64 -18.12
C ILE A 43 11.11 -3.24 -17.63
N GLY A 44 10.06 -3.83 -18.18
CA GLY A 44 8.68 -3.62 -17.78
C GLY A 44 8.41 -4.05 -16.34
N ALA A 45 8.98 -5.18 -15.90
CA ALA A 45 8.88 -5.61 -14.50
C ALA A 45 9.57 -4.63 -13.55
N ILE A 46 10.74 -4.10 -13.90
CA ILE A 46 11.46 -3.10 -13.08
C ILE A 46 10.66 -1.79 -13.00
N PHE A 47 10.18 -1.27 -14.14
CA PHE A 47 9.35 -0.07 -14.16
C PHE A 47 8.04 -0.27 -13.40
N GLY A 48 7.40 -1.42 -13.55
CA GLY A 48 6.21 -1.82 -12.80
C GLY A 48 6.49 -1.92 -11.30
N ALA A 49 7.63 -2.47 -10.89
CA ALA A 49 8.03 -2.53 -9.48
C ALA A 49 8.25 -1.13 -8.89
N ILE A 50 8.95 -0.24 -9.61
CA ILE A 50 9.18 1.14 -9.16
C ILE A 50 7.85 1.90 -9.03
N ALA A 51 7.00 1.82 -10.05
CA ALA A 51 5.66 2.43 -10.01
C ALA A 51 4.82 1.85 -8.86
N GLY A 52 4.86 0.52 -8.68
CA GLY A 52 4.20 -0.19 -7.61
C GLY A 52 4.66 0.25 -6.21
N ILE A 53 5.97 0.47 -6.02
CA ILE A 53 6.52 0.99 -4.76
C ILE A 53 6.00 2.40 -4.46
N VAL A 54 5.96 3.27 -5.48
CA VAL A 54 5.43 4.64 -5.32
C VAL A 54 3.95 4.60 -4.91
N VAL A 55 3.14 3.78 -5.59
CA VAL A 55 1.72 3.61 -5.26
C VAL A 55 1.55 3.01 -3.86
N ALA A 56 2.32 1.97 -3.51
CA ALA A 56 2.28 1.34 -2.20
C ALA A 56 2.65 2.32 -1.07
N ALA A 57 3.64 3.18 -1.28
CA ALA A 57 4.03 4.21 -0.32
C ALA A 57 2.91 5.25 -0.11
N LEU A 58 2.24 5.68 -1.19
CA LEU A 58 1.10 6.61 -1.10
C LEU A 58 -0.09 5.98 -0.37
N VAL A 59 -0.42 4.73 -0.68
CA VAL A 59 -1.53 4.02 -0.02
C VAL A 59 -1.21 3.76 1.47
N CYS A 60 0.00 3.28 1.79
CA CYS A 60 0.40 3.09 3.18
C CYS A 60 0.41 4.41 3.97
N GLY A 61 0.90 5.49 3.35
CA GLY A 61 0.93 6.82 3.95
C GLY A 61 -0.46 7.37 4.25
N THR A 62 -1.42 7.21 3.33
CA THR A 62 -2.81 7.66 3.54
C THR A 62 -3.52 6.88 4.65
N ILE A 63 -3.35 5.55 4.70
CA ILE A 63 -3.91 4.72 5.78
C ILE A 63 -3.34 5.14 7.14
N ALA A 64 -2.03 5.36 7.24
CA ALA A 64 -1.40 5.84 8.47
C ALA A 64 -1.96 7.21 8.90
N PHE A 65 -2.20 8.12 7.96
CA PHE A 65 -2.75 9.43 8.22
C PHE A 65 -4.20 9.37 8.73
N LEU A 66 -5.06 8.55 8.09
CA LEU A 66 -6.44 8.33 8.52
C LEU A 66 -6.53 7.73 9.93
N THR A 67 -5.62 6.80 10.24
CA THR A 67 -5.52 6.19 11.57
C THR A 67 -5.22 7.24 12.65
N LEU A 68 -4.35 8.21 12.36
CA LEU A 68 -4.06 9.32 13.27
C LEU A 68 -5.31 10.19 13.47
N ILE A 69 -6.03 10.50 12.39
CA ILE A 69 -7.28 11.28 12.45
C ILE A 69 -8.34 10.58 13.30
N GLU A 70 -8.59 9.28 13.10
CA GLU A 70 -9.55 8.52 13.91
C GLU A 70 -9.22 8.60 15.40
N ARG A 71 -7.94 8.61 15.75
CA ARG A 71 -7.48 8.69 17.14
C ARG A 71 -7.83 10.04 17.77
N HIS A 72 -7.71 11.12 17.02
CA HIS A 72 -8.12 12.47 17.44
C HIS A 72 -9.65 12.62 17.46
N LEU A 73 -10.35 12.04 16.49
CA LEU A 73 -11.80 12.10 16.42
C LEU A 73 -12.46 11.29 17.55
N SER A 74 -11.91 10.12 17.86
CA SER A 74 -12.34 9.27 18.98
C SER A 74 -12.21 10.00 20.32
N THR A 75 -11.16 10.80 20.51
CA THR A 75 -10.95 11.56 21.74
C THR A 75 -11.93 12.74 21.85
N ILE A 76 -12.19 13.46 20.76
CA ILE A 76 -13.18 14.55 20.73
C ILE A 76 -14.60 13.99 20.90
N ALA A 77 -14.94 12.89 20.24
CA ALA A 77 -16.25 12.24 20.36
C ALA A 77 -16.51 11.68 21.77
N ALA A 78 -15.45 11.25 22.48
CA ALA A 78 -15.54 10.86 23.88
C ALA A 78 -15.77 12.07 24.80
N ALA A 79 -15.09 13.20 24.54
CA ALA A 79 -15.26 14.43 25.30
C ALA A 79 -16.62 15.11 25.05
N ALA A 80 -17.18 15.02 23.84
CA ALA A 80 -18.50 15.56 23.49
C ALA A 80 -19.68 14.74 24.04
N ARG A 81 -19.41 13.55 24.61
CA ARG A 81 -20.43 12.68 25.23
C ARG A 81 -20.57 12.89 26.74
N GLN A 82 -19.74 13.75 27.33
CA GLN A 82 -19.85 14.24 28.72
C GLN A 82 -20.48 15.63 28.72
#